data_AF-A0A099PFN2-F1
#
_entry.id   AF-A0A099PFN2-F1
#
_cell.length_a   1.000
_cell.length_b   1.000
_cell.length_c   1.000
_cell.angle_alpha   90.00
_cell.angle_beta   90.00
_cell.angle_gamma   90.00
#
_symmetry.space_group_name_H-M   'P 1'
#
loop_
_entity.id
_entity.type
_entity.pdbx_description
1 polymer ?
#
loop_
_entity_poly.entity_id
_entity_poly.type
_entity_poly.pdbx_seq_one_letter_code
_entity_poly.pdbx_strand_id
1 'polypeptide(L)'
;PLKHQCLRRANQQDGRQVSFALGERKPLSSFIEKMKQKIDSPMGRHIYSQRLGAVEPVFGNLESNKGLNRFTLRGKSKVNAQWLMYCMVHNLEKIATQGQQRH
;
A
#
# COMPACT_ATOMS: atom_id res chain seq x y z
N PRO A 1 -24.40 -1.19 -22.03
CA PRO A 1 -25.56 -1.85 -21.37
C PRO A 1 -25.90 -1.30 -19.97
N LEU A 2 -24.95 -1.16 -19.02
CA LEU A 2 -25.26 -0.85 -17.61
C LEU A 2 -25.60 0.64 -17.31
N LYS A 3 -25.34 1.57 -18.24
CA LYS A 3 -25.52 3.02 -18.03
C LYS A 3 -26.96 3.38 -17.61
N HIS A 4 -27.98 2.74 -18.18
CA HIS A 4 -29.39 3.01 -17.84
C HIS A 4 -29.79 2.55 -16.43
N GLN A 5 -29.03 1.62 -15.83
CA GLN A 5 -29.27 1.09 -14.49
C GLN A 5 -28.58 1.92 -13.40
N CYS A 6 -27.52 2.64 -13.76
CA CYS A 6 -26.71 3.43 -12.82
C CYS A 6 -27.16 4.90 -12.71
N LEU A 7 -27.94 5.40 -13.67
CA LEU A 7 -28.48 6.75 -13.64
C LEU A 7 -29.73 6.80 -12.76
N ARG A 8 -29.78 7.75 -11.83
CA ARG A 8 -30.94 7.96 -10.95
C ARG A 8 -32.20 8.35 -11.74
N ARG A 9 -32.05 8.87 -12.96
CA ARG A 9 -33.12 9.21 -13.91
C ARG A 9 -32.75 8.70 -15.31
N ALA A 10 -33.66 8.01 -15.98
CA ALA A 10 -33.41 7.36 -17.26
C ALA A 10 -33.08 8.34 -18.41
N ASN A 11 -33.63 9.56 -18.39
CA ASN A 11 -33.40 10.61 -19.40
C ASN A 11 -32.28 11.60 -19.02
N GLN A 12 -31.43 11.26 -18.04
CA GLN A 12 -30.33 12.12 -17.64
C GLN A 12 -29.18 12.01 -18.67
N GLN A 13 -29.02 13.06 -19.48
CA GLN A 13 -28.01 13.06 -20.57
C GLN A 13 -26.57 13.01 -20.03
N ASP A 14 -26.32 13.73 -18.92
CA ASP A 14 -25.01 13.80 -18.28
C ASP A 14 -25.03 13.22 -16.86
N GLY A 15 -24.01 12.45 -16.50
CA GLY A 15 -23.80 12.00 -15.12
C GLY A 15 -23.56 13.18 -14.16
N ARG A 16 -23.55 12.93 -12.85
CA ARG A 16 -23.19 13.96 -11.86
C ARG A 16 -21.78 14.47 -12.17
N GLN A 17 -21.67 15.69 -12.69
CA GLN A 17 -20.39 16.34 -12.88
C GLN A 17 -19.92 16.88 -11.53
N VAL A 18 -18.68 16.56 -11.18
CA VAL A 18 -17.98 17.14 -10.03
C VAL A 18 -16.81 17.94 -10.57
N SER A 19 -16.93 19.26 -10.54
CA SER A 19 -15.85 20.17 -10.88
C SER A 19 -14.98 20.36 -9.65
N PHE A 20 -13.75 19.85 -9.71
CA PHE A 20 -12.74 20.15 -8.69
C PHE A 20 -12.06 21.44 -9.12
N ALA A 21 -12.12 22.47 -8.28
CA ALA A 21 -11.28 23.65 -8.46
C ALA A 21 -9.82 23.20 -8.34
N LEU A 22 -9.11 23.17 -9.47
CA LEU A 22 -7.65 23.10 -9.50
C LEU A 22 -7.11 24.47 -9.06
N GLY A 23 -7.42 24.87 -7.81
CA GLY A 23 -6.75 26.01 -7.20
C GLY A 23 -5.25 25.76 -7.21
N GLU A 24 -4.46 26.83 -7.28
CA GLU A 24 -3.00 26.77 -7.21
C GLU A 24 -2.58 25.86 -6.05
N ARG A 25 -2.19 24.62 -6.36
CA ARG A 25 -1.53 23.76 -5.40
C ARG A 25 -0.17 24.40 -5.17
N LYS A 26 -0.08 25.28 -4.17
CA LYS A 26 1.23 25.61 -3.57
C LYS A 26 1.88 24.26 -3.28
N PRO A 27 3.03 23.92 -3.87
CA PRO A 27 3.72 22.71 -3.51
C PRO A 27 4.27 22.95 -2.11
N LEU A 28 3.45 22.71 -1.09
CA LEU A 28 3.94 22.30 0.21
C LEU A 28 4.85 21.13 -0.10
N SER A 29 6.18 21.33 -0.11
CA SER A 29 7.20 20.32 -0.46
C SER A 29 6.68 18.95 -0.05
N SER A 30 6.15 18.24 -1.04
CA SER A 30 5.24 17.14 -0.73
C SER A 30 6.07 16.13 0.03
N PHE A 31 5.51 15.44 1.03
CA PHE A 31 6.25 14.36 1.69
C PHE A 31 6.86 13.38 0.66
N ILE A 32 6.21 13.26 -0.51
CA ILE A 32 6.68 12.56 -1.70
C ILE A 32 8.00 13.15 -2.23
N GLU A 33 8.08 14.47 -2.40
CA GLU A 33 9.26 15.16 -2.93
C GLU A 33 10.45 15.06 -1.98
N LYS A 34 10.21 15.19 -0.68
CA LYS A 34 11.24 14.95 0.35
C LYS A 34 11.75 13.51 0.32
N MET A 35 10.85 12.54 0.14
CA MET A 35 11.23 11.13 0.02
C MET A 35 12.00 10.85 -1.27
N LYS A 36 11.62 11.47 -2.40
CA LYS A 36 12.37 11.37 -3.66
C LYS A 36 13.81 11.85 -3.47
N GLN A 37 13.99 13.07 -2.95
CA GLN A 37 15.31 13.63 -2.67
C GLN A 37 16.16 12.72 -1.77
N LYS A 38 15.54 12.13 -0.73
CA LYS A 38 16.22 11.18 0.17
C LYS A 38 16.68 9.92 -0.57
N ILE A 39 15.80 9.32 -1.37
CA ILE A 39 16.09 8.08 -2.11
C ILE A 39 17.12 8.32 -3.21
N ASP A 40 17.04 9.46 -3.92
CA ASP A 40 17.86 9.74 -5.11
C ASP A 40 19.33 10.08 -4.79
N SER A 41 19.62 10.38 -3.52
CA SER A 41 21.01 10.51 -3.05
C SER A 41 21.82 9.21 -3.27
N PRO A 42 23.13 9.26 -3.53
CA PRO A 42 23.94 8.06 -3.75
C PRO A 42 23.84 7.04 -2.60
N MET A 43 23.90 7.53 -1.35
CA MET A 43 23.72 6.71 -0.16
C MET A 43 22.28 6.16 -0.06
N GLY A 44 21.28 7.00 -0.36
CA GLY A 44 19.87 6.61 -0.37
C GLY A 44 19.60 5.48 -1.35
N ARG A 45 20.13 5.57 -2.57
CA ARG A 45 20.02 4.51 -3.59
C ARG A 45 20.66 3.22 -3.15
N HIS A 46 21.86 3.29 -2.54
CA HIS A 46 22.54 2.11 -2.02
C HIS A 46 21.76 1.42 -0.90
N ILE A 47 21.21 2.17 0.05
CA ILE A 47 20.36 1.59 1.12
C ILE A 47 19.06 1.04 0.51
N TYR A 48 18.44 1.78 -0.40
CA TYR A 48 17.15 1.41 -0.97
C TYR A 48 17.23 0.15 -1.82
N SER A 49 18.35 -0.10 -2.52
CA SER A 49 18.52 -1.32 -3.33
C SER A 49 18.50 -2.60 -2.48
N GLN A 50 18.89 -2.53 -1.20
CA GLN A 50 18.86 -3.67 -0.28
C GLN A 50 17.43 -4.15 0.05
N ARG A 51 16.39 -3.35 -0.27
CA ARG A 51 14.99 -3.71 -0.02
C ARG A 51 14.54 -4.93 -0.83
N LEU A 52 15.12 -5.16 -2.00
CA LEU A 52 14.85 -6.36 -2.82
C LEU A 52 15.08 -7.65 -2.02
N GLY A 53 16.18 -7.72 -1.27
CA GLY A 53 16.53 -8.91 -0.48
C GLY A 53 15.91 -8.95 0.92
N ALA A 54 15.58 -7.80 1.50
CA ALA A 54 15.12 -7.73 2.89
C ALA A 54 13.61 -7.54 3.04
N VAL A 55 12.99 -6.77 2.16
CA VAL A 55 11.62 -6.26 2.31
C VAL A 55 10.65 -7.00 1.41
N GLU A 56 10.98 -7.19 0.13
CA GLU A 56 10.08 -7.85 -0.82
C GLU A 56 9.71 -9.29 -0.43
N PRO A 57 10.62 -10.14 0.10
CA PRO A 57 10.25 -11.49 0.53
C PRO A 57 9.24 -11.50 1.68
N VAL A 58 9.29 -10.49 2.56
CA VAL A 58 8.33 -10.33 3.65
C VAL A 58 6.95 -10.05 3.09
N PHE A 59 6.83 -9.07 2.18
CA PHE A 59 5.56 -8.76 1.53
C PHE A 59 5.04 -9.95 0.70
N GLY A 60 5.91 -10.63 -0.04
CA GLY A 60 5.55 -11.85 -0.78
C GLY A 60 4.95 -12.94 0.11
N ASN A 61 5.60 -13.25 1.25
CA ASN A 61 5.07 -14.23 2.21
C ASN A 61 3.73 -13.76 2.80
N LEU A 62 3.64 -12.50 3.26
CA LEU A 62 2.41 -11.98 3.87
C LEU A 62 1.22 -11.94 2.90
N GLU A 63 1.43 -11.52 1.65
CA GLU A 63 0.36 -11.39 0.66
C GLU A 63 0.00 -12.74 0.04
N SER A 64 1.01 -13.51 -0.42
CA SER A 64 0.77 -14.74 -1.20
C SER A 64 0.56 -15.97 -0.31
N ASN A 65 1.37 -16.16 0.73
CA ASN A 65 1.29 -17.35 1.57
C ASN A 65 0.33 -17.16 2.75
N LYS A 66 0.28 -15.96 3.33
CA LYS A 66 -0.62 -15.66 4.47
C LYS A 66 -1.93 -14.98 4.06
N GLY A 67 -2.06 -14.55 2.81
CA GLY A 67 -3.31 -14.01 2.28
C GLY A 67 -3.68 -12.62 2.79
N LEU A 68 -2.73 -11.81 3.29
CA LEU A 68 -2.98 -10.44 3.75
C LEU A 68 -3.10 -9.44 2.58
N ASN A 69 -4.03 -9.68 1.66
CA ASN A 69 -4.29 -8.77 0.54
C ASN A 69 -5.15 -7.55 0.93
N ARG A 70 -5.81 -7.61 2.09
CA ARG A 70 -6.60 -6.52 2.66
C ARG A 70 -6.69 -6.62 4.18
N PHE A 71 -6.78 -5.47 4.84
CA PHE A 71 -7.14 -5.43 6.25
C PHE A 71 -8.64 -5.68 6.43
N THR A 72 -8.99 -6.54 7.38
CA THR A 72 -10.38 -6.92 7.66
C THR A 72 -11.00 -6.08 8.76
N LEU A 73 -10.18 -5.36 9.53
CA LEU A 73 -10.60 -4.50 10.64
C LEU A 73 -10.68 -3.03 10.22
N ARG A 74 -11.49 -2.24 10.94
CA ARG A 74 -11.56 -0.78 10.78
C ARG A 74 -10.98 -0.07 12.01
N GLY A 75 -10.31 1.04 11.75
CA GLY A 75 -9.66 1.88 12.76
C GLY A 75 -8.17 1.56 12.90
N LYS A 76 -7.36 2.62 13.01
CA LYS A 76 -5.89 2.55 12.99
C LYS A 76 -5.33 1.56 14.01
N SER A 77 -5.84 1.56 15.24
CA SER A 77 -5.37 0.67 16.30
C SER A 77 -5.57 -0.81 15.95
N LYS A 78 -6.76 -1.18 15.47
CA LYS A 78 -7.10 -2.56 15.10
C LYS A 78 -6.33 -3.03 13.88
N VAL A 79 -6.23 -2.19 12.85
CA VAL A 79 -5.42 -2.47 11.66
C VAL A 79 -3.95 -2.67 12.02
N ASN A 80 -3.42 -1.84 12.93
CA ASN A 80 -2.04 -1.98 13.41
C ASN A 80 -1.84 -3.30 14.16
N ALA A 81 -2.78 -3.69 15.02
CA ALA A 81 -2.72 -4.98 15.70
C ALA A 81 -2.73 -6.17 14.70
N GLN A 82 -3.59 -6.12 13.69
CA GLN A 82 -3.62 -7.12 12.62
C GLN A 82 -2.28 -7.18 11.87
N TRP A 83 -1.74 -6.04 11.47
CA TRP A 83 -0.44 -5.96 10.80
C TRP A 83 0.68 -6.57 11.64
N LEU A 84 0.78 -6.18 12.93
CA LEU A 84 1.80 -6.69 13.84
C LEU A 84 1.69 -8.21 14.07
N MET A 85 0.47 -8.74 14.13
CA MET A 85 0.25 -10.18 14.25
C MET A 85 0.82 -10.95 13.04
N TYR A 86 0.57 -10.46 11.83
CA TYR A 86 1.13 -11.05 10.61
C TYR A 86 2.66 -10.96 10.57
N CYS A 87 3.24 -9.81 10.93
CA CYS A 87 4.69 -9.66 11.06
C CYS A 87 5.29 -10.62 12.10
N MET A 88 4.59 -10.85 13.22
CA MET A 88 5.03 -11.78 14.26
C MET A 88 5.06 -13.21 13.73
N VAL A 89 4.01 -13.66 13.04
CA VAL A 89 3.97 -14.98 12.39
C VAL A 89 5.12 -15.13 11.40
N HIS A 90 5.34 -14.14 10.54
CA HIS A 90 6.47 -14.16 9.60
C HIS A 90 7.83 -14.30 10.31
N ASN A 91 8.06 -13.54 11.38
CA ASN A 91 9.30 -13.61 12.14
C ASN A 91 9.48 -14.96 12.85
N LEU A 92 8.42 -15.50 13.44
CA LEU A 92 8.43 -16.82 14.07
C LEU A 92 8.77 -17.91 13.07
N GLU A 93 8.19 -17.87 11.87
CA GLU A 93 8.52 -18.81 10.80
C GLU A 93 9.99 -18.71 10.40
N LYS A 94 10.50 -17.49 10.24
CA LYS A 94 11.91 -17.26 9.92
C LYS A 94 12.85 -17.86 10.98
N ILE A 95 12.50 -17.75 12.27
CA ILE A 95 13.28 -18.35 13.37
C ILE A 95 13.16 -19.88 13.33
N ALA A 96 11.94 -20.40 13.22
CA ALA A 96 11.67 -21.83 13.24
C ALA A 96 12.39 -22.57 12.10
N THR A 97 12.55 -21.94 10.94
CA THR A 97 13.20 -22.53 9.77
C THR A 97 14.66 -22.10 9.58
N GLN A 98 15.29 -21.44 10.57
CA GLN A 98 16.66 -20.90 10.47
C GLN A 98 16.87 -20.02 9.22
N GLY A 99 15.82 -19.31 8.79
CA GLY A 99 15.83 -18.48 7.60
C GLY A 99 15.50 -19.19 6.29
N GLN A 100 15.29 -20.51 6.26
CA GLN A 100 14.79 -21.23 5.08
C GLN A 100 13.29 -20.98 4.93
N GLN A 101 12.90 -19.98 4.15
CA GLN A 101 11.48 -19.79 3.79
C GLN A 101 11.06 -20.93 2.87
N ARG A 102 10.12 -21.78 3.32
CA ARG A 102 9.49 -22.80 2.47
C ARG A 102 8.48 -22.10 1.57
N HIS A 103 8.71 -22.18 0.26
CA HIS A 103 7.82 -21.70 -0.78
C HIS A 103 6.84 -22.79 -1.19
#